data_AF-A0A968TQ47-F1
#
_entry.id   AF-A0A968TQ47-F1
#
_cell.length_a   1.000
_cell.length_b   1.000
_cell.length_c   1.000
_cell.angle_alpha   90.00
_cell.angle_beta   90.00
_cell.angle_gamma   90.00
#
_symmetry.space_group_name_H-M   'P 1'
#
loop_
_entity.id
_entity.type
_entity.pdbx_description
1 polymer ?
#
loop_
_entity_poly.entity_id
_entity_poly.type
_entity_poly.pdbx_seq_one_letter_code
_entity_poly.pdbx_strand_id
1 'polypeptide(L)'
;MNAAMGAVARTTSGEPRLEASEESKFLLGSGAASVYSDFGGFRAWLKEADKTKNTSTAIAILSHHDGGSLYFSKDGARLTAETLARQSFARPSMAILCSCSTLAVGADAIVRNLNAGGVETIIATNSQVSGSLAGDFLACLVEELEKAAPSPITASDLFYRAQRCTWKRPKDAADPGSPSKYGAQVLSFSLAGNPSLSLCTPGST
;
A
#
# COMPACT_ATOMS: atom_id res chain seq x y z
N MET A 1 0.54 4.43 18.85
CA MET A 1 1.52 5.02 17.90
C MET A 1 2.13 3.83 17.18
N ASN A 2 1.77 3.63 15.91
CA ASN A 2 1.99 2.35 15.23
C ASN A 2 3.28 2.43 14.39
N ALA A 3 4.06 1.35 14.41
CA ALA A 3 5.22 1.15 13.56
C ALA A 3 4.81 1.27 12.08
N ALA A 4 5.72 1.76 11.22
CA ALA A 4 5.48 1.67 9.80
C ALA A 4 5.55 0.21 9.36
N MET A 5 4.63 -0.19 8.49
CA MET A 5 4.63 -1.52 7.89
C MET A 5 4.76 -1.35 6.39
N GLY A 6 5.86 -1.84 5.83
CA GLY A 6 6.02 -2.04 4.39
C GLY A 6 5.62 -3.46 4.04
N ALA A 7 4.52 -3.66 3.31
CA ALA A 7 4.17 -4.96 2.78
C ALA A 7 4.52 -5.02 1.29
N VAL A 8 5.28 -6.05 0.90
CA VAL A 8 5.64 -6.34 -0.48
C VAL A 8 5.04 -7.69 -0.82
N ALA A 9 3.99 -7.71 -1.63
CA ALA A 9 3.41 -8.97 -2.08
C ALA A 9 4.17 -9.53 -3.28
N ARG A 10 4.50 -10.83 -3.23
CA ARG A 10 4.95 -11.61 -4.39
C ARG A 10 3.90 -12.67 -4.73
N THR A 11 3.63 -12.85 -6.01
CA THR A 11 2.76 -13.93 -6.50
C THR A 11 3.58 -15.20 -6.70
N THR A 12 3.48 -16.16 -5.77
CA THR A 12 3.94 -17.55 -5.97
C THR A 12 3.00 -18.49 -5.22
N SER A 13 2.55 -19.59 -5.85
CA SER A 13 1.49 -20.50 -5.39
C SER A 13 1.88 -21.39 -4.19
N GLY A 14 1.09 -21.39 -3.10
CA GLY A 14 1.11 -22.42 -2.03
C GLY A 14 0.22 -22.11 -0.81
N GLU A 15 -0.42 -23.13 -0.21
CA GLU A 15 -1.45 -23.06 0.85
C GLU A 15 -0.94 -22.64 2.25
N PRO A 16 -1.76 -21.99 3.12
CA PRO A 16 -1.38 -21.72 4.53
C PRO A 16 -2.27 -22.36 5.62
N ARG A 17 -1.66 -22.54 6.81
CA ARG A 17 -2.27 -22.88 8.11
C ARG A 17 -1.79 -21.89 9.20
N LEU A 18 -2.69 -21.48 10.09
CA LEU A 18 -2.63 -20.35 11.05
C LEU A 18 -1.99 -20.69 12.41
N GLU A 19 -1.41 -19.70 13.12
CA GLU A 19 -1.57 -19.38 14.58
C GLU A 19 -0.97 -17.97 14.90
N ALA A 20 -1.42 -17.30 15.99
CA ALA A 20 -1.46 -15.83 16.16
C ALA A 20 -0.66 -15.21 17.34
N SER A 21 -0.15 -13.96 17.21
CA SER A 21 0.00 -12.94 18.28
C SER A 21 0.44 -11.55 17.74
N GLU A 22 0.00 -10.48 18.45
CA GLU A 22 0.21 -9.00 18.43
C GLU A 22 0.83 -8.19 17.27
N GLU A 23 1.37 -8.77 16.20
CA GLU A 23 1.77 -8.03 15.00
C GLU A 23 0.68 -8.15 13.93
N SER A 24 0.07 -7.03 13.53
CA SER A 24 -0.93 -7.00 12.46
C SER A 24 -0.30 -7.41 11.12
N LYS A 25 -0.33 -8.70 10.80
CA LYS A 25 0.13 -9.25 9.51
C LYS A 25 -0.96 -9.04 8.46
N PHE A 26 -0.66 -8.20 7.47
CA PHE A 26 -1.36 -8.15 6.20
C PHE A 26 -1.14 -9.47 5.46
N LEU A 27 -2.11 -10.37 5.47
CA LEU A 27 -2.13 -11.54 4.59
C LEU A 27 -2.81 -11.14 3.28
N LEU A 28 -2.13 -11.36 2.16
CA LEU A 28 -2.63 -11.13 0.80
C LEU A 28 -2.74 -12.50 0.11
N GLY A 29 -3.73 -13.29 0.50
CA GLY A 29 -3.99 -14.63 -0.05
C GLY A 29 -2.77 -15.58 -0.17
N SER A 30 -2.85 -16.53 -1.10
CA SER A 30 -1.91 -17.67 -1.27
C SER A 30 -0.51 -17.31 -1.79
N GLY A 31 -0.13 -16.03 -1.79
CA GLY A 31 1.20 -15.55 -2.10
C GLY A 31 1.85 -14.95 -0.86
N ALA A 32 3.05 -15.38 -0.51
CA ALA A 32 3.75 -14.82 0.65
C ALA A 32 4.10 -13.35 0.41
N ALA A 33 3.35 -12.44 1.03
CA ALA A 33 3.77 -11.05 1.17
C ALA A 33 4.92 -10.96 2.19
N SER A 34 6.02 -10.34 1.79
CA SER A 34 7.11 -9.97 2.69
C SER A 34 6.70 -8.70 3.43
N VAL A 35 6.61 -8.76 4.76
CA VAL A 35 6.35 -7.61 5.61
C VAL A 35 7.66 -7.16 6.24
N TYR A 36 7.95 -5.87 6.13
CA TYR A 36 9.11 -5.21 6.69
C TYR A 36 8.63 -4.19 7.74
N SER A 37 8.91 -4.47 9.02
CA SER A 37 8.62 -3.58 10.14
C SER A 37 9.76 -2.59 10.43
N ASP A 38 10.93 -2.81 9.83
CA ASP A 38 12.09 -1.91 9.93
C ASP A 38 12.61 -1.49 8.55
N PHE A 39 13.23 -0.29 8.51
CA PHE A 39 13.79 0.24 7.27
C PHE A 39 15.00 -0.54 6.77
N GLY A 40 15.77 -1.17 7.67
CA GLY A 40 16.96 -1.94 7.30
C GLY A 40 16.59 -3.12 6.42
N GLY A 41 15.60 -3.90 6.82
CA GLY A 41 15.03 -5.00 6.05
C GLY A 41 14.43 -4.54 4.72
N PHE A 42 13.61 -3.48 4.74
CA PHE A 42 13.03 -2.94 3.51
C PHE A 42 14.09 -2.41 2.53
N ARG A 43 15.11 -1.70 3.04
CA ARG A 43 16.23 -1.20 2.23
C ARG A 43 17.09 -2.32 1.67
N ALA A 44 17.32 -3.39 2.45
CA ALA A 44 18.03 -4.56 1.97
C ALA A 44 17.27 -5.19 0.80
N TRP A 45 15.96 -5.36 0.91
CA TRP A 45 15.11 -5.83 -0.18
C TRP A 45 15.19 -4.94 -1.43
N LEU A 46 15.10 -3.61 -1.27
CA LEU A 46 15.25 -2.68 -2.40
C LEU A 46 16.59 -2.86 -3.14
N LYS A 47 17.67 -3.15 -2.41
CA LYS A 47 19.00 -3.36 -3.00
C LYS A 47 19.14 -4.66 -3.79
N GLU A 48 18.24 -5.62 -3.61
CA GLU A 48 18.24 -6.87 -4.38
C GLU A 48 17.68 -6.62 -5.79
N ALA A 49 18.46 -5.91 -6.60
CA ALA A 49 18.05 -5.35 -7.90
C ALA A 49 17.47 -6.39 -8.88
N ASP A 50 17.89 -7.65 -8.80
CA ASP A 50 17.38 -8.72 -9.68
C ASP A 50 15.91 -9.08 -9.37
N LYS A 51 15.47 -8.89 -8.12
CA LYS A 51 14.12 -9.22 -7.69
C LYS A 51 13.11 -8.16 -8.11
N THR A 52 13.50 -6.89 -8.16
CA THR A 52 12.60 -5.80 -8.55
C THR A 52 12.53 -5.60 -10.05
N LYS A 53 13.58 -5.95 -10.82
CA LYS A 53 13.64 -5.70 -12.27
C LYS A 53 12.91 -6.71 -13.15
N ASN A 54 12.76 -7.97 -12.69
CA ASN A 54 12.24 -9.06 -13.51
C ASN A 54 10.81 -9.47 -13.19
N THR A 55 10.24 -8.95 -12.10
CA THR A 55 8.90 -9.35 -11.64
C THR A 55 8.07 -8.14 -11.24
N SER A 56 6.89 -8.02 -11.85
CA SER A 56 5.87 -7.03 -11.51
C SER A 56 5.61 -7.05 -10.01
N THR A 57 5.72 -5.90 -9.35
CA THR A 57 5.69 -5.81 -7.89
C THR A 57 4.59 -4.85 -7.44
N ALA A 58 3.88 -5.23 -6.37
CA ALA A 58 3.01 -4.33 -5.62
C ALA A 58 3.67 -4.00 -4.28
N ILE A 59 3.81 -2.70 -3.98
CA ILE A 59 4.40 -2.19 -2.73
C ILE A 59 3.33 -1.41 -1.97
N ALA A 60 3.08 -1.78 -0.72
CA ALA A 60 2.24 -0.99 0.19
C ALA A 60 3.09 -0.45 1.34
N ILE A 61 2.98 0.85 1.60
CA ILE A 61 3.71 1.54 2.68
C ILE A 61 2.70 2.27 3.55
N LEU A 62 2.57 1.83 4.81
CA LEU A 62 1.83 2.55 5.85
C LEU A 62 2.85 3.25 6.76
N SER A 63 2.88 4.59 6.74
CA SER A 63 3.96 5.36 7.40
C SER A 63 3.55 6.81 7.67
N HIS A 64 4.30 7.50 8.54
CA HIS A 64 4.27 8.96 8.62
C HIS A 64 5.10 9.57 7.49
N HIS A 65 4.57 10.60 6.86
CA HIS A 65 5.30 11.42 5.92
C HIS A 65 5.57 12.80 6.53
N ASP A 66 6.82 13.22 6.49
CA ASP A 66 7.25 14.56 6.88
C ASP A 66 8.51 14.95 6.07
N GLY A 67 8.61 16.22 5.68
CA GLY A 67 9.78 16.76 4.96
C GLY A 67 10.23 15.96 3.74
N GLY A 68 9.30 15.38 2.95
CA GLY A 68 9.63 14.58 1.76
C GLY A 68 10.15 13.16 2.06
N SER A 69 9.97 12.68 3.29
CA SER A 69 10.48 11.40 3.79
C SER A 69 9.37 10.56 4.40
N LEU A 70 9.44 9.23 4.23
CA LEU A 70 8.56 8.27 4.90
C LEU A 70 9.29 7.58 6.06
N TYR A 71 8.76 7.70 7.26
CA TYR A 71 9.43 7.26 8.50
C TYR A 71 9.03 5.84 8.89
N PHE A 72 10.02 4.99 9.18
CA PHE A 72 9.78 3.58 9.50
C PHE A 72 9.78 3.29 11.01
N SER A 73 10.76 3.85 11.72
CA SER A 73 10.90 3.70 13.17
C SER A 73 11.18 5.04 13.84
N LYS A 74 11.16 5.05 15.17
CA LYS A 74 11.51 6.23 15.97
C LYS A 74 12.98 6.62 15.84
N ASP A 75 13.84 5.72 15.37
CA ASP A 75 15.29 5.92 15.28
C ASP A 75 15.70 6.82 14.11
N GLY A 76 14.72 7.43 13.43
CA GLY A 76 14.92 8.37 12.32
C GLY A 76 15.17 7.70 10.97
N ALA A 77 15.10 6.36 10.91
CA ALA A 77 15.22 5.63 9.66
C ALA A 77 14.07 5.98 8.72
N ARG A 78 14.41 6.42 7.50
CA ARG A 78 13.47 7.02 6.56
C ARG A 78 13.73 6.60 5.12
N LEU A 79 12.66 6.37 4.40
CA LEU A 79 12.67 6.23 2.94
C LEU A 79 12.58 7.63 2.32
N THR A 80 13.57 8.00 1.54
CA THR A 80 13.64 9.30 0.85
C THR A 80 13.47 9.12 -0.65
N ALA A 81 13.22 10.23 -1.35
CA ALA A 81 13.21 10.25 -2.80
C ALA A 81 14.53 9.71 -3.40
N GLU A 82 15.70 10.08 -2.85
CA GLU A 82 17.01 9.63 -3.32
C GLU A 82 17.22 8.12 -3.17
N THR A 83 16.61 7.52 -2.15
CA THR A 83 16.65 6.07 -1.95
C THR A 83 15.95 5.35 -3.10
N LEU A 84 14.84 5.92 -3.58
CA LEU A 84 14.02 5.38 -4.67
C LEU A 84 14.54 5.75 -6.06
N ALA A 85 15.26 6.88 -6.19
CA ALA A 85 15.82 7.34 -7.47
C ALA A 85 16.79 6.33 -8.11
N ARG A 86 17.34 5.41 -7.32
CA ARG A 86 18.27 4.36 -7.77
C ARG A 86 17.58 3.02 -8.06
N GLN A 87 16.27 2.94 -7.85
CA GLN A 87 15.51 1.71 -7.99
C GLN A 87 14.90 1.60 -9.38
N SER A 88 14.82 0.37 -9.88
CA SER A 88 14.10 0.04 -11.10
C SER A 88 13.21 -1.14 -10.81
N PHE A 89 11.93 -0.99 -11.12
CA PHE A 89 10.87 -1.96 -10.97
C PHE A 89 10.47 -2.48 -12.35
N ALA A 90 10.14 -3.75 -12.43
CA ALA A 90 9.55 -4.35 -13.62
C ALA A 90 8.24 -3.63 -13.96
N ARG A 91 7.94 -3.51 -15.25
CA ARG A 91 6.67 -2.95 -15.70
C ARG A 91 5.72 -4.09 -16.07
N PRO A 92 4.44 -4.03 -15.65
CA PRO A 92 3.85 -2.99 -14.80
C PRO A 92 4.04 -3.27 -13.29
N SER A 93 4.37 -2.25 -12.50
CA SER A 93 4.37 -2.31 -11.03
C SER A 93 3.43 -1.28 -10.40
N MET A 94 3.03 -1.51 -9.14
CA MET A 94 2.11 -0.65 -8.39
C MET A 94 2.67 -0.26 -7.02
N ALA A 95 2.37 0.95 -6.56
CA ALA A 95 2.63 1.39 -5.19
C ALA A 95 1.37 1.94 -4.50
N ILE A 96 1.27 1.72 -3.19
CA ILE A 96 0.20 2.22 -2.32
C ILE A 96 0.89 2.93 -1.15
N LEU A 97 0.79 4.25 -1.09
CA LEU A 97 1.40 5.11 -0.08
C LEU A 97 0.32 5.59 0.89
N CYS A 98 0.09 4.79 1.94
CA CYS A 98 -0.80 5.13 3.05
C CYS A 98 -0.06 6.01 4.06
N SER A 99 0.22 7.24 3.66
CA SER A 99 0.97 8.23 4.45
C SER A 99 0.52 9.65 4.07
N CYS A 100 0.66 10.60 5.00
CA CYS A 100 0.10 11.95 4.87
C CYS A 100 0.68 12.75 3.71
N SER A 101 -0.16 13.35 2.87
CA SER A 101 0.25 14.36 1.88
C SER A 101 1.36 13.92 0.90
N THR A 102 1.43 12.64 0.54
CA THR A 102 2.46 12.12 -0.38
C THR A 102 2.29 12.55 -1.84
N LEU A 103 1.12 13.06 -2.21
CA LEU A 103 0.82 13.71 -3.48
C LEU A 103 0.67 15.23 -3.34
N ALA A 104 0.98 15.81 -2.18
CA ALA A 104 0.93 17.26 -2.04
C ALA A 104 2.02 17.93 -2.90
N VAL A 105 1.76 19.14 -3.36
CA VAL A 105 2.70 19.94 -4.14
C VAL A 105 4.01 20.11 -3.35
N GLY A 106 5.14 19.74 -3.96
CA GLY A 106 6.46 19.80 -3.32
C GLY A 106 6.82 18.59 -2.44
N ALA A 107 5.87 17.69 -2.19
CA ALA A 107 6.08 16.42 -1.47
C ALA A 107 6.06 15.18 -2.39
N ASP A 108 5.88 15.38 -3.69
CA ASP A 108 5.64 14.34 -4.69
C ASP A 108 6.93 13.67 -5.20
N ALA A 109 8.11 14.04 -4.69
CA ALA A 109 9.39 13.49 -5.15
C ALA A 109 9.48 11.96 -5.03
N ILE A 110 8.90 11.38 -3.98
CA ILE A 110 8.79 9.92 -3.81
C ILE A 110 7.94 9.31 -4.93
N VAL A 111 6.78 9.91 -5.22
CA VAL A 111 5.86 9.44 -6.27
C VAL A 111 6.53 9.54 -7.65
N ARG A 112 7.18 10.67 -7.94
CA ARG A 112 7.92 10.86 -9.21
C ARG A 112 9.02 9.82 -9.39
N ASN A 113 9.78 9.51 -8.34
CA ASN A 113 10.87 8.53 -8.43
C ASN A 113 10.37 7.10 -8.54
N LEU A 114 9.25 6.75 -7.88
CA LEU A 114 8.59 5.45 -8.11
C LEU A 114 8.13 5.34 -9.57
N ASN A 115 7.51 6.38 -10.11
CA ASN A 115 7.03 6.37 -11.48
C ASN A 115 8.19 6.29 -12.50
N ALA A 116 9.23 7.10 -12.33
CA ALA A 116 10.45 7.03 -13.14
C ALA A 116 11.15 5.67 -13.03
N GLY A 117 11.02 5.02 -11.87
CA GLY A 117 11.51 3.66 -11.61
C GLY A 117 10.66 2.55 -12.23
N GLY A 118 9.54 2.82 -12.89
CA GLY A 118 8.70 1.79 -13.54
C GLY A 118 7.41 1.42 -12.80
N VAL A 119 7.08 2.11 -11.70
CA VAL A 119 5.77 1.98 -11.05
C VAL A 119 4.72 2.74 -11.86
N GLU A 120 3.83 2.00 -12.53
CA GLU A 120 2.84 2.57 -13.45
C GLU A 120 1.59 3.09 -12.76
N THR A 121 1.28 2.59 -11.56
CA THR A 121 0.10 2.99 -10.80
C THR A 121 0.48 3.25 -9.36
N ILE A 122 0.09 4.42 -8.84
CA ILE A 122 0.39 4.84 -7.47
C ILE A 122 -0.91 5.31 -6.82
N ILE A 123 -1.30 4.68 -5.72
CA ILE A 123 -2.33 5.20 -4.81
C ILE A 123 -1.61 5.94 -3.70
N ALA A 124 -1.97 7.18 -3.42
CA ALA A 124 -1.34 8.02 -2.40
C ALA A 124 -2.32 9.06 -1.88
N THR A 125 -1.91 9.91 -0.91
CA THR A 125 -2.82 10.93 -0.34
C THR A 125 -2.43 12.34 -0.78
N ASN A 126 -3.42 13.15 -1.15
CA ASN A 126 -3.23 14.55 -1.55
C ASN A 126 -3.25 15.54 -0.37
N SER A 127 -3.63 15.07 0.82
CA SER A 127 -3.84 15.86 2.02
C SER A 127 -3.53 15.03 3.27
N GLN A 128 -3.61 15.66 4.44
CA GLN A 128 -3.33 14.99 5.71
C GLN A 128 -4.42 13.95 6.01
N VAL A 129 -4.00 12.75 6.41
CA VAL A 129 -4.88 11.67 6.86
C VAL A 129 -4.47 11.20 8.23
N SER A 130 -5.42 10.72 9.04
CA SER A 130 -5.06 10.07 10.30
C SER A 130 -4.42 8.70 10.05
N GLY A 131 -3.58 8.24 10.98
CA GLY A 131 -3.01 6.88 10.90
C GLY A 131 -4.10 5.80 10.87
N SER A 132 -5.21 6.02 11.59
CA SER A 132 -6.38 5.11 11.56
C SER A 132 -7.05 5.07 10.20
N LEU A 133 -7.25 6.22 9.55
CA LEU A 133 -7.80 6.28 8.19
C LEU A 133 -6.87 5.57 7.20
N ALA A 134 -5.56 5.81 7.28
CA ALA A 134 -4.57 5.18 6.42
C ALA A 134 -4.53 3.64 6.59
N GLY A 135 -4.58 3.16 7.83
CA GLY A 135 -4.64 1.74 8.13
C GLY A 135 -5.95 1.09 7.67
N ASP A 136 -7.10 1.71 7.95
CA ASP A 136 -8.42 1.20 7.55
C ASP A 136 -8.60 1.19 6.03
N PHE A 137 -8.03 2.17 5.32
CA PHE A 137 -8.01 2.18 3.86
C PHE A 137 -7.17 1.04 3.28
N LEU A 138 -5.97 0.81 3.83
CA LEU A 138 -5.14 -0.31 3.40
C LEU A 138 -5.79 -1.67 3.71
N ALA A 139 -6.44 -1.81 4.86
CA ALA A 139 -7.22 -3.00 5.20
C ALA A 139 -8.34 -3.24 4.18
N CYS A 140 -9.11 -2.20 3.84
CA CYS A 140 -10.15 -2.28 2.82
C CYS A 140 -9.62 -2.61 1.42
N LEU A 141 -8.44 -2.12 1.03
CA LEU A 141 -7.79 -2.53 -0.22
C LEU A 141 -7.54 -4.04 -0.24
N VAL A 142 -7.00 -4.59 0.84
CA VAL A 142 -6.72 -6.03 0.93
C VAL A 142 -8.00 -6.85 0.91
N GLU A 143 -9.01 -6.46 1.70
CA GLU A 143 -10.31 -7.13 1.71
C GLU A 143 -10.96 -7.15 0.31
N GLU A 144 -10.90 -6.04 -0.43
CA GLU A 144 -11.51 -5.95 -1.76
C GLU A 144 -10.69 -6.71 -2.83
N LEU A 145 -9.37 -6.82 -2.66
CA LEU A 145 -8.54 -7.67 -3.52
C LEU A 145 -8.86 -9.15 -3.29
N GLU A 146 -9.04 -9.57 -2.04
CA GLU A 146 -9.42 -10.94 -1.69
C GLU A 146 -10.83 -11.29 -2.20
N LYS A 147 -11.80 -10.37 -2.08
CA LYS A 147 -13.16 -10.56 -2.62
C LYS A 147 -13.20 -10.65 -4.15
N ALA A 148 -12.23 -10.05 -4.84
CA ALA A 148 -12.14 -10.13 -6.30
C ALA A 148 -11.61 -11.49 -6.79
N ALA A 149 -10.90 -12.24 -5.93
CA ALA A 149 -10.37 -13.55 -6.26
C ALA A 149 -11.46 -14.54 -6.72
N PRO A 150 -11.17 -15.41 -7.70
CA PRO A 150 -9.91 -15.56 -8.44
C PRO A 150 -9.84 -14.69 -9.71
N SER A 151 -10.73 -13.72 -9.87
CA SER A 151 -10.79 -12.92 -11.10
C SER A 151 -9.85 -11.71 -11.03
N PRO A 152 -9.16 -11.37 -12.13
CA PRO A 152 -8.37 -10.15 -12.19
C PRO A 152 -9.24 -8.92 -11.87
N ILE A 153 -8.63 -7.93 -11.20
CA ILE A 153 -9.27 -6.65 -10.89
C ILE A 153 -8.39 -5.50 -11.37
N THR A 154 -8.99 -4.44 -11.91
CA THR A 154 -8.22 -3.26 -12.29
C THR A 154 -7.82 -2.44 -11.06
N ALA A 155 -6.72 -1.70 -11.14
CA ALA A 155 -6.28 -0.83 -10.06
C ALA A 155 -7.33 0.23 -9.69
N SER A 156 -8.07 0.75 -10.68
CA SER A 156 -9.16 1.70 -10.43
C SER A 156 -10.36 1.06 -9.73
N ASP A 157 -10.79 -0.14 -10.16
CA ASP A 157 -11.86 -0.87 -9.47
C ASP A 157 -11.49 -1.17 -8.02
N LEU A 158 -10.27 -1.65 -7.79
CA LEU A 158 -9.76 -1.91 -6.44
C LEU A 158 -9.77 -0.64 -5.58
N PHE A 159 -9.24 0.46 -6.12
CA PHE A 159 -9.21 1.77 -5.45
C PHE A 159 -10.61 2.25 -5.05
N TYR A 160 -11.56 2.29 -5.98
CA TYR A 160 -12.92 2.78 -5.69
C TYR A 160 -13.70 1.86 -4.76
N ARG A 161 -13.48 0.53 -4.85
CA ARG A 161 -14.06 -0.43 -3.91
C ARG A 161 -13.50 -0.22 -2.50
N ALA A 162 -12.20 -0.04 -2.36
CA ALA A 162 -11.58 0.26 -1.08
C ALA A 162 -12.08 1.58 -0.48
N GLN A 163 -12.20 2.64 -1.28
CA GLN A 163 -12.80 3.90 -0.82
C GLN A 163 -14.23 3.69 -0.30
N ARG A 164 -15.07 2.92 -1.01
CA ARG A 164 -16.43 2.60 -0.55
C ARG A 164 -16.43 1.75 0.72
N CYS A 165 -15.53 0.78 0.82
CA CYS A 165 -15.35 -0.02 2.03
C CYS A 165 -14.98 0.87 3.23
N THR A 166 -14.00 1.76 3.07
CA THR A 166 -13.56 2.68 4.13
C THR A 166 -14.64 3.68 4.51
N TRP A 167 -15.37 4.20 3.51
CA TRP A 167 -16.53 5.09 3.75
C TRP A 167 -17.60 4.40 4.60
N LYS A 168 -17.85 3.12 4.38
CA LYS A 168 -18.86 2.35 5.12
C LYS A 168 -18.41 1.94 6.53
N ARG A 169 -17.16 2.19 6.94
CA ARG A 169 -16.75 1.88 8.32
C ARG A 169 -17.53 2.78 9.29
N PRO A 170 -18.30 2.19 10.21
CA PRO A 170 -19.13 2.96 11.13
C PRO A 170 -18.24 3.65 12.17
N LYS A 171 -18.67 4.83 12.65
CA LYS A 171 -17.99 5.53 13.74
C LYS A 171 -18.02 4.71 15.04
N ASP A 172 -19.13 4.03 15.27
CA ASP A 172 -19.32 3.07 16.37
C ASP A 172 -19.45 1.66 15.79
N ALA A 173 -18.52 0.76 16.12
CA ALA A 173 -18.56 -0.61 15.65
C ALA A 173 -19.77 -1.42 16.18
N ALA A 174 -20.38 -0.98 17.29
CA ALA A 174 -21.59 -1.59 17.84
C ALA A 174 -22.88 -1.12 17.14
N ASP A 175 -22.82 -0.03 16.36
CA ASP A 175 -23.95 0.52 15.61
C ASP A 175 -23.61 0.68 14.13
N PRO A 176 -23.92 -0.33 13.28
CA PRO A 176 -23.72 -0.26 11.83
C PRO A 176 -24.52 0.85 11.14
N GLY A 177 -25.55 1.41 11.79
CA GLY A 177 -26.31 2.56 11.30
C GLY A 177 -25.65 3.90 11.59
N SER A 178 -24.59 3.92 12.41
CA SER A 178 -23.87 5.14 12.75
C SER A 178 -23.23 5.77 11.50
N PRO A 179 -23.06 7.11 11.48
CA PRO A 179 -22.40 7.78 10.36
C PRO A 179 -21.00 7.21 10.09
N SER A 180 -20.53 7.41 8.85
CA SER A 180 -19.16 7.06 8.46
C SER A 180 -18.15 7.61 9.46
N LYS A 181 -17.21 6.75 9.90
CA LYS A 181 -16.09 7.11 10.78
C LYS A 181 -15.23 8.24 10.19
N TYR A 182 -15.11 8.28 8.87
CA TYR A 182 -14.19 9.15 8.14
C TYR A 182 -14.89 10.16 7.22
N GLY A 183 -16.09 9.83 6.72
CA GLY A 183 -16.83 10.65 5.77
C GLY A 183 -15.95 11.07 4.60
N ALA A 184 -16.01 12.37 4.26
CA ALA A 184 -15.29 12.94 3.11
C ALA A 184 -13.76 12.81 3.19
N GLN A 185 -13.16 12.53 4.35
CA GLN A 185 -11.71 12.36 4.47
C GLN A 185 -11.17 11.17 3.64
N VAL A 186 -12.01 10.19 3.30
CA VAL A 186 -11.61 9.09 2.39
C VAL A 186 -11.25 9.58 0.98
N LEU A 187 -11.76 10.75 0.58
CA LEU A 187 -11.45 11.38 -0.70
C LEU A 187 -10.06 12.01 -0.74
N SER A 188 -9.33 12.02 0.37
CA SER A 188 -7.92 12.41 0.42
C SER A 188 -7.01 11.43 -0.35
N PHE A 189 -7.44 10.19 -0.57
CA PHE A 189 -6.71 9.25 -1.41
C PHE A 189 -6.94 9.54 -2.90
N SER A 190 -5.89 9.39 -3.69
CA SER A 190 -5.91 9.58 -5.13
C SER A 190 -5.13 8.47 -5.82
N LEU A 191 -5.58 8.09 -7.01
CA LEU A 191 -4.90 7.16 -7.90
C LEU A 191 -4.23 7.98 -9.02
N ALA A 192 -2.94 7.77 -9.22
CA ALA A 192 -2.15 8.35 -10.30
C ALA A 192 -1.55 7.25 -11.18
N GLY A 193 -1.50 7.47 -12.50
CA GLY A 193 -0.93 6.52 -13.45
C GLY A 193 -1.97 5.73 -14.24
N ASN A 194 -1.77 4.43 -14.44
CA ASN A 194 -2.61 3.58 -15.28
C ASN A 194 -3.80 2.95 -14.52
N PRO A 195 -5.03 3.50 -14.61
CA PRO A 195 -6.19 2.96 -13.89
C PRO A 195 -6.62 1.56 -14.35
N SER A 196 -6.20 1.16 -15.56
CA SER A 196 -6.56 -0.12 -16.19
C SER A 196 -5.52 -1.22 -15.91
N LEU A 197 -4.51 -0.96 -15.07
CA LEU A 197 -3.57 -1.98 -14.64
C LEU A 197 -4.32 -3.15 -14.01
N SER A 198 -4.25 -4.32 -14.65
CA SER A 198 -4.85 -5.55 -14.14
C SER A 198 -3.96 -6.13 -13.03
N LEU A 199 -4.58 -6.42 -11.89
CA LEU A 199 -3.93 -6.99 -10.72
C LEU A 199 -4.27 -8.47 -10.64
N CYS A 200 -3.24 -9.31 -10.48
CA CYS A 200 -3.44 -10.72 -10.16
C CYS A 200 -4.03 -10.85 -8.77
N THR A 201 -5.06 -11.67 -8.63
CA THR A 201 -5.68 -11.99 -7.35
C THR A 201 -5.24 -13.38 -6.88
N PRO A 202 -5.28 -13.68 -5.57
CA PRO A 202 -5.06 -15.04 -5.09
C PRO A 202 -5.89 -16.06 -5.87
N GLY A 203 -5.27 -17.15 -6.33
CA GLY A 203 -5.97 -18.20 -7.09
C GLY A 203 -6.27 -17.88 -8.56
N SER A 204 -5.91 -16.72 -9.10
CA SER A 204 -5.91 -16.51 -10.55
C SER A 204 -4.71 -17.25 -11.17
N THR A 205 -4.94 -18.40 -11.81
CA THR A 205 -3.93 -19.13 -12.60
C THR A 205 -3.85 -18.60 -14.02
#